data_AF-A0A850J2Y5-F1
#
_entry.id   AF-A0A850J2Y5-F1
#
_cell.length_a   1.000
_cell.length_b   1.000
_cell.length_c   1.000
_cell.angle_alpha   90.00
_cell.angle_beta   90.00
_cell.angle_gamma   90.00
#
_symmetry.space_group_name_H-M   'P 1'
#
loop_
_entity.id
_entity.type
_entity.pdbx_description
1 polymer ?
#
loop_
_entity_poly.entity_id
_entity_poly.type
_entity_poly.pdbx_seq_one_letter_code
_entity_poly.pdbx_strand_id
1 'polypeptide(L)'
;MHLADNDSEWEQHSGGSGHRDPEWVRGDEDRALRYWEALDEKGRDILRYLIRHPARKIHHTELVKELRLDPEGTKNPANVMAGSLHSMGGGNKAAGRRYPFSWWEKKNGTCYAMKEGTAGIFDNALKASQVAKSWGQMVALNSSAERVWPLVQRLDDVLDSADVRLVLGSACTTALKAVQQFVAALQLPYEAAEGWTEFVKHLDSRPASRQQCIVVADACRLLKHEDHEVWCELAEALHSGPHCLGGGWSTLVLLDEETAWDEWTFKTLTEVRPHD
;
A
#
# COMPACT_ATOMS: atom_id res chain seq x y z
N MET A 1 2.17 -11.10 -21.36
CA MET A 1 3.30 -12.03 -21.08
C MET A 1 3.82 -11.70 -19.70
N HIS A 2 3.99 -12.70 -18.84
CA HIS A 2 4.43 -12.56 -17.45
C HIS A 2 5.86 -13.10 -17.33
N LEU A 3 6.72 -12.41 -16.60
CA LEU A 3 8.15 -12.72 -16.44
C LEU A 3 8.45 -12.95 -14.95
N ALA A 4 8.85 -14.16 -14.58
CA ALA A 4 9.34 -14.40 -13.22
C ALA A 4 10.63 -13.61 -12.95
N ASP A 5 10.94 -13.28 -11.69
CA ASP A 5 12.09 -12.42 -11.34
C ASP A 5 13.46 -12.98 -11.77
N ASN A 6 13.57 -14.32 -11.88
CA ASN A 6 14.76 -15.03 -12.32
C ASN A 6 14.78 -15.33 -13.83
N ASP A 7 13.82 -14.79 -14.60
CA ASP A 7 13.77 -14.99 -16.04
C ASP A 7 14.97 -14.31 -16.72
N SER A 8 15.66 -15.06 -17.58
CA SER A 8 16.79 -14.55 -18.36
C SER A 8 16.43 -13.40 -19.30
N GLU A 9 15.15 -13.21 -19.64
CA GLU A 9 14.69 -12.11 -20.49
C GLU A 9 14.92 -10.73 -19.86
N TRP A 10 15.01 -10.63 -18.52
CA TRP A 10 15.38 -9.39 -17.82
C TRP A 10 16.75 -8.86 -18.27
N GLU A 11 17.71 -9.75 -18.53
CA GLU A 11 19.07 -9.38 -18.98
C GLU A 11 19.12 -9.00 -20.47
N GLN A 12 18.05 -9.25 -21.23
CA GLN A 12 17.95 -8.96 -22.66
C GLN A 12 17.30 -7.58 -22.93
N HIS A 13 17.22 -6.71 -21.92
CA HIS A 13 16.58 -5.41 -22.02
C HIS A 13 17.36 -4.42 -22.92
N SER A 14 16.65 -3.43 -23.46
CA SER A 14 17.21 -2.31 -24.23
C SER A 14 17.64 -1.12 -23.35
N GLY A 15 17.65 -1.30 -22.02
CA GLY A 15 17.81 -0.33 -20.93
C GLY A 15 18.99 0.66 -20.93
N GLY A 16 20.05 0.38 -21.71
CA GLY A 16 21.24 1.25 -21.74
C GLY A 16 21.92 1.45 -20.37
N SER A 17 22.49 2.65 -20.14
CA SER A 17 23.35 2.92 -18.97
C SER A 17 22.62 2.97 -17.63
N GLY A 18 21.33 3.31 -17.60
CA GLY A 18 20.55 3.38 -16.35
C GLY A 18 20.25 2.02 -15.71
N HIS A 19 20.72 0.94 -16.34
CA HIS A 19 20.67 -0.43 -15.82
C HIS A 19 22.02 -0.96 -15.33
N ARG A 20 23.08 -0.13 -15.33
CA ARG A 20 24.42 -0.53 -14.88
C ARG A 20 24.63 -0.35 -13.37
N ASP A 21 23.80 0.46 -12.72
CA ASP A 21 23.82 0.66 -11.28
C ASP A 21 23.33 -0.61 -10.53
N PRO A 22 23.59 -0.73 -9.22
CA PRO A 22 23.14 -1.88 -8.44
C PRO A 22 21.63 -2.13 -8.55
N GLU A 23 21.26 -3.41 -8.56
CA GLU A 23 19.87 -3.85 -8.51
C GLU A 23 19.19 -3.52 -7.18
N TRP A 24 17.87 -3.44 -7.21
CA TRP A 24 17.01 -3.30 -6.04
C TRP A 24 17.03 -4.56 -5.19
N VAL A 25 17.24 -4.41 -3.90
CA VAL A 25 17.25 -5.51 -2.93
C VAL A 25 16.29 -5.22 -1.78
N ARG A 26 15.85 -6.28 -1.08
CA ARG A 26 15.03 -6.13 0.14
C ARG A 26 15.75 -5.21 1.13
N GLY A 27 15.05 -4.26 1.74
CA GLY A 27 15.66 -3.22 2.59
C GLY A 27 15.90 -1.89 1.86
N ASP A 28 15.64 -1.80 0.55
CA ASP A 28 15.79 -0.55 -0.22
C ASP A 28 14.55 0.37 -0.15
N GLU A 29 13.61 0.17 0.79
CA GLU A 29 12.37 0.94 0.89
C GLU A 29 12.62 2.46 1.01
N ASP A 30 13.63 2.89 1.78
CA ASP A 30 14.03 4.31 1.86
C ASP A 30 14.56 4.85 0.52
N ARG A 31 15.27 4.02 -0.25
CA ARG A 31 15.78 4.40 -1.58
C ARG A 31 14.65 4.46 -2.59
N ALA A 32 13.65 3.59 -2.46
CA ALA A 32 12.45 3.59 -3.30
C ALA A 32 11.65 4.88 -3.08
N LEU A 33 11.53 5.37 -1.84
CA LEU A 33 10.93 6.67 -1.55
C LEU A 33 11.71 7.83 -2.19
N ARG A 34 13.05 7.86 -2.07
CA ARG A 34 13.87 8.88 -2.73
C ARG A 34 13.74 8.85 -4.25
N TYR A 35 13.66 7.65 -4.84
CA TYR A 35 13.38 7.49 -6.26
C TYR A 35 12.04 8.13 -6.61
N TRP A 36 10.98 7.77 -5.89
CA TRP A 36 9.61 8.25 -6.10
C TRP A 36 9.48 9.77 -5.96
N GLU A 37 10.11 10.35 -4.94
CA GLU A 37 10.08 11.78 -4.66
C GLU A 37 10.75 12.60 -5.76
N ALA A 38 11.79 12.07 -6.41
CA ALA A 38 12.49 12.72 -7.51
C ALA A 38 11.72 12.71 -8.85
N LEU A 39 10.63 11.93 -8.96
CA LEU A 39 9.81 11.87 -10.16
C LEU A 39 8.82 13.04 -10.24
N ASP A 40 8.50 13.43 -11.47
CA ASP A 40 7.32 14.24 -11.78
C ASP A 40 6.04 13.38 -11.75
N GLU A 41 4.88 14.03 -11.85
CA GLU A 41 3.57 13.37 -11.79
C GLU A 41 3.43 12.24 -12.81
N LYS A 42 3.82 12.49 -14.07
CA LYS A 42 3.75 11.48 -15.15
C LYS A 42 4.67 10.29 -14.89
N GLY A 43 5.88 10.53 -14.37
CA GLY A 43 6.79 9.47 -13.98
C GLY A 43 6.21 8.62 -12.86
N ARG A 44 5.59 9.25 -11.86
CA ARG A 44 4.90 8.55 -10.76
C ARG A 44 3.72 7.73 -11.26
N ASP A 45 2.92 8.24 -12.19
CA ASP A 45 1.78 7.50 -12.74
C ASP A 45 2.22 6.25 -13.50
N ILE A 46 3.25 6.36 -14.34
CA ILE A 46 3.82 5.20 -15.03
C ILE A 46 4.38 4.20 -14.02
N LEU A 47 5.13 4.68 -13.03
CA LEU A 47 5.73 3.80 -12.03
C LEU A 47 4.68 3.09 -11.20
N ARG A 48 3.62 3.80 -10.76
CA ARG A 48 2.47 3.22 -10.04
C ARG A 48 1.80 2.12 -10.85
N TYR A 49 1.60 2.36 -12.16
CA TYR A 49 1.02 1.36 -13.05
C TYR A 49 1.87 0.09 -13.12
N LEU A 50 3.20 0.22 -13.23
CA LEU A 50 4.10 -0.92 -13.25
C LEU A 50 4.16 -1.66 -11.91
N ILE A 51 4.03 -0.95 -10.78
CA ILE A 51 3.95 -1.56 -9.43
C ILE A 51 2.68 -2.41 -9.27
N ARG A 52 1.54 -1.94 -9.81
CA ARG A 52 0.25 -2.66 -9.77
C ARG A 52 0.20 -3.85 -10.73
N HIS A 53 1.04 -3.85 -11.76
CA HIS A 53 1.11 -4.91 -12.75
C HIS A 53 2.53 -5.48 -12.83
N PRO A 54 3.06 -6.02 -11.71
CA PRO A 54 4.41 -6.56 -11.68
C PRO A 54 4.53 -7.73 -12.65
N ALA A 55 5.76 -7.99 -13.10
CA ALA A 55 6.14 -9.06 -14.01
C ALA A 55 5.42 -9.06 -15.38
N ARG A 56 4.42 -8.20 -15.60
CA ARG A 56 3.69 -8.10 -16.85
C ARG A 56 4.43 -7.18 -17.82
N LYS A 57 4.74 -7.69 -19.01
CA LYS A 57 5.17 -6.84 -20.13
C LYS A 57 4.01 -6.04 -20.66
N ILE A 58 4.09 -4.72 -20.50
CA ILE A 58 3.06 -3.76 -20.90
C ILE A 58 3.58 -2.97 -22.10
N HIS A 59 2.80 -2.92 -23.17
CA HIS A 59 3.20 -2.19 -24.37
C HIS A 59 3.02 -0.68 -24.16
N HIS A 60 3.91 0.13 -24.76
CA HIS A 60 3.89 1.59 -24.60
C HIS A 60 2.54 2.24 -24.96
N THR A 61 1.81 1.70 -25.95
CA THR A 61 0.48 2.21 -26.31
C THR A 61 -0.58 1.94 -25.24
N GLU A 62 -0.44 0.85 -24.48
CA GLU A 62 -1.31 0.56 -23.34
C GLU A 62 -1.09 1.60 -22.25
N LEU A 63 0.16 1.89 -21.88
CA LEU A 63 0.49 2.92 -20.89
C LEU A 63 -0.04 4.30 -21.29
N VAL A 64 0.17 4.73 -22.54
CA VAL A 64 -0.33 6.04 -23.02
C VAL A 64 -1.86 6.12 -22.92
N LYS A 65 -2.55 5.03 -23.28
CA LYS A 65 -4.00 4.97 -23.29
C LYS A 65 -4.58 4.93 -21.86
N GLU A 66 -4.14 3.98 -21.05
CA GLU A 66 -4.67 3.74 -19.71
C GLU A 66 -4.37 4.91 -18.76
N LEU A 67 -3.20 5.53 -18.90
CA LEU A 67 -2.80 6.69 -18.09
C LEU A 67 -3.15 8.04 -18.73
N ARG A 68 -3.84 8.05 -19.90
CA ARG A 68 -4.24 9.25 -20.64
C ARG A 68 -3.10 10.28 -20.79
N LEU A 69 -1.89 9.83 -21.09
CA LEU A 69 -0.68 10.69 -21.09
C LEU A 69 -0.66 11.74 -22.23
N ASP A 70 -1.50 11.54 -23.25
CA ASP A 70 -1.75 12.47 -24.35
C ASP A 70 -3.26 12.50 -24.66
N PRO A 71 -4.07 13.24 -23.87
CA PRO A 71 -5.52 13.20 -23.97
C PRO A 71 -6.05 13.70 -25.33
N GLU A 72 -5.30 14.59 -25.98
CA GLU A 72 -5.64 15.12 -27.32
C GLU A 72 -5.28 14.15 -28.46
N GLY A 73 -4.48 13.10 -28.18
CA GLY A 73 -4.07 12.10 -29.17
C GLY A 73 -3.29 12.66 -30.36
N THR A 74 -2.62 13.80 -30.18
CA THR A 74 -1.95 14.54 -31.27
C THR A 74 -0.51 14.10 -31.48
N LYS A 75 0.07 13.35 -30.54
CA LYS A 75 1.49 12.97 -30.55
C LYS A 75 1.66 11.48 -30.82
N ASN A 76 2.81 11.14 -31.41
CA ASN A 76 3.21 9.75 -31.53
C ASN A 76 3.38 9.13 -30.12
N PRO A 77 2.68 8.02 -29.78
CA PRO A 77 2.75 7.39 -28.47
C PRO A 77 4.16 7.07 -27.97
N ALA A 78 5.08 6.72 -28.87
CA ALA A 78 6.48 6.46 -28.50
C ALA A 78 7.16 7.73 -27.96
N ASN A 79 6.92 8.88 -28.58
CA ASN A 79 7.47 10.17 -28.14
C ASN A 79 6.83 10.63 -26.82
N VAL A 80 5.53 10.38 -26.65
CA VAL A 80 4.81 10.65 -25.39
C VAL A 80 5.46 9.87 -24.25
N MET A 81 5.67 8.56 -24.44
CA MET A 81 6.30 7.71 -23.42
C MET A 81 7.74 8.14 -23.11
N ALA A 82 8.56 8.38 -24.13
CA ALA A 82 9.93 8.83 -23.92
C ALA A 82 9.99 10.16 -23.14
N GLY A 83 9.08 11.10 -23.44
CA GLY A 83 8.96 12.36 -22.70
C GLY A 83 8.52 12.15 -21.25
N SER A 84 7.54 11.29 -21.00
CA SER A 84 7.05 11.00 -19.64
C SER A 84 8.06 10.25 -18.75
N LEU A 85 9.07 9.60 -19.35
CA LEU A 85 10.14 8.92 -18.62
C LEU A 85 11.36 9.82 -18.36
N HIS A 86 11.32 11.09 -18.76
CA HIS A 86 12.48 11.98 -18.66
C HIS A 86 12.98 12.16 -17.22
N SER A 87 12.07 12.21 -16.23
CA SER A 87 12.39 12.38 -14.81
C SER A 87 13.05 11.15 -14.16
N MET A 88 12.97 9.97 -14.80
CA MET A 88 13.45 8.71 -14.22
C MET A 88 14.97 8.74 -13.95
N GLY A 89 15.75 9.43 -14.79
CA GLY A 89 17.19 9.57 -14.59
C GLY A 89 17.54 10.26 -13.27
N GLY A 90 16.71 11.22 -12.85
CA GLY A 90 16.83 11.86 -11.53
C GLY A 90 16.54 10.87 -10.39
N GLY A 91 15.52 10.02 -10.56
CA GLY A 91 15.18 8.94 -9.62
C GLY A 91 16.32 7.96 -9.39
N ASN A 92 16.95 7.45 -10.46
CA ASN A 92 18.11 6.55 -10.35
C ASN A 92 19.23 7.22 -9.53
N LYS A 93 19.60 8.46 -9.89
CA LYS A 93 20.66 9.20 -9.18
C LYS A 93 20.33 9.42 -7.70
N ALA A 94 19.08 9.71 -7.36
CA ALA A 94 18.65 9.92 -5.98
C ALA A 94 18.66 8.63 -5.15
N ALA A 95 18.29 7.50 -5.75
CA ALA A 95 18.24 6.20 -5.09
C ALA A 95 19.62 5.51 -5.03
N GLY A 96 20.52 5.81 -5.97
CA GLY A 96 21.76 5.05 -6.17
C GLY A 96 21.47 3.60 -6.57
N ARG A 97 20.45 3.40 -7.41
CA ARG A 97 19.93 2.11 -7.88
C ARG A 97 19.52 2.24 -9.34
N ARG A 98 19.64 1.15 -10.09
CA ARG A 98 19.17 1.09 -11.48
C ARG A 98 17.69 1.43 -11.63
N TYR A 99 17.25 1.68 -12.85
CA TYR A 99 15.81 1.82 -13.11
C TYR A 99 15.03 0.62 -12.54
N PRO A 100 13.92 0.86 -11.82
CA PRO A 100 13.15 -0.20 -11.19
C PRO A 100 12.34 -1.03 -12.20
N PHE A 101 12.33 -0.64 -13.47
CA PHE A 101 11.69 -1.35 -14.57
C PHE A 101 12.67 -1.50 -15.73
N SER A 102 12.46 -2.53 -16.55
CA SER A 102 13.19 -2.79 -17.79
C SER A 102 12.30 -2.53 -19.00
N TRP A 103 12.92 -2.28 -20.16
CA TRP A 103 12.20 -2.17 -21.43
C TRP A 103 12.86 -2.95 -22.55
N TRP A 104 12.07 -3.34 -23.55
CA TRP A 104 12.52 -4.07 -24.73
C TRP A 104 11.95 -3.40 -25.97
N GLU A 105 12.84 -2.87 -26.80
CA GLU A 105 12.50 -2.26 -28.07
C GLU A 105 12.32 -3.33 -29.16
N LYS A 106 11.18 -3.30 -29.85
CA LYS A 106 10.88 -4.16 -30.99
C LYS A 106 10.36 -3.31 -32.14
N LYS A 107 10.33 -3.89 -33.35
CA LYS A 107 9.84 -3.22 -34.57
C LYS A 107 8.41 -2.65 -34.43
N ASN A 108 7.59 -3.27 -33.60
CA ASN A 108 6.21 -2.86 -33.33
C ASN A 108 6.04 -1.97 -32.09
N GLY A 109 7.12 -1.55 -31.44
CA GLY A 109 7.11 -0.67 -30.28
C GLY A 109 7.88 -1.22 -29.09
N THR A 110 7.87 -0.46 -28.00
CA THR A 110 8.57 -0.78 -26.75
C THR A 110 7.61 -1.39 -25.74
N CYS A 111 8.05 -2.45 -25.05
CA CYS A 111 7.37 -2.97 -23.86
C CYS A 111 8.16 -2.63 -22.60
N TYR A 112 7.46 -2.40 -21.50
CA TYR A 112 8.02 -2.12 -20.17
C TYR A 112 7.54 -3.19 -19.18
N ALA A 113 8.37 -3.52 -18.19
CA ALA A 113 7.98 -4.39 -17.08
C ALA A 113 8.83 -4.12 -15.85
N MET A 114 8.28 -4.40 -14.67
CA MET A 114 8.97 -4.32 -13.38
C MET A 114 9.02 -5.71 -12.75
N LYS A 115 10.15 -6.10 -12.17
CA LYS A 115 10.26 -7.35 -11.39
C LYS A 115 9.31 -7.32 -10.21
N GLU A 116 8.74 -8.45 -9.84
CA GLU A 116 7.80 -8.58 -8.73
C GLU A 116 8.44 -8.19 -7.38
N GLY A 117 9.66 -8.65 -7.11
CA GLY A 117 10.40 -8.25 -5.92
C GLY A 117 10.71 -6.76 -5.87
N THR A 118 11.00 -6.14 -7.02
CA THR A 118 11.20 -4.68 -7.09
C THR A 118 9.90 -3.92 -6.86
N ALA A 119 8.78 -4.37 -7.45
CA ALA A 119 7.46 -3.80 -7.21
C ALA A 119 7.08 -3.88 -5.73
N GLY A 120 7.36 -5.00 -5.07
CA GLY A 120 7.11 -5.18 -3.64
C GLY A 120 7.85 -4.17 -2.75
N ILE A 121 9.11 -3.82 -3.08
CA ILE A 121 9.87 -2.81 -2.33
C ILE A 121 9.19 -1.44 -2.44
N PHE A 122 8.83 -1.02 -3.67
CA PHE A 122 8.17 0.25 -3.88
C PHE A 122 6.77 0.29 -3.25
N ASP A 123 5.98 -0.77 -3.44
CA ASP A 123 4.64 -0.90 -2.88
C ASP A 123 4.64 -0.76 -1.35
N ASN A 124 5.51 -1.50 -0.66
CA ASN A 124 5.67 -1.39 0.79
C ASN A 124 6.12 0.01 1.23
N ALA A 125 7.10 0.59 0.52
CA ALA A 125 7.62 1.90 0.83
C ALA A 125 6.55 3.00 0.72
N LEU A 126 5.77 3.00 -0.37
CA LEU A 126 4.73 3.99 -0.63
C LEU A 126 3.57 3.86 0.36
N LYS A 127 3.10 2.63 0.62
CA LYS A 127 2.05 2.38 1.62
C LYS A 127 2.47 2.81 3.02
N ALA A 128 3.69 2.47 3.45
CA ALA A 128 4.19 2.91 4.74
C ALA A 128 4.31 4.43 4.83
N SER A 129 4.79 5.10 3.77
CA SER A 129 4.85 6.56 3.73
C SER A 129 3.46 7.20 3.78
N GLN A 130 2.45 6.59 3.15
CA GLN A 130 1.07 7.05 3.19
C GLN A 130 0.48 6.91 4.60
N VAL A 131 0.62 5.75 5.24
CA VAL A 131 0.16 5.54 6.62
C VAL A 131 0.84 6.54 7.57
N ALA A 132 2.15 6.76 7.40
CA ALA A 132 2.91 7.74 8.17
C ALA A 132 2.52 9.21 7.89
N LYS A 133 1.70 9.49 6.87
CA LYS A 133 1.10 10.81 6.60
C LYS A 133 -0.36 10.90 7.07
N SER A 134 -0.98 9.78 7.42
CA SER A 134 -2.39 9.63 7.78
C SER A 134 -2.58 9.29 9.26
N TRP A 135 -1.88 10.03 10.13
CA TRP A 135 -1.97 9.85 11.59
C TRP A 135 -3.39 10.08 12.11
N GLY A 136 -3.91 9.15 12.91
CA GLY A 136 -5.25 9.23 13.49
C GLY A 136 -6.37 9.08 12.47
N GLN A 137 -6.07 8.56 11.28
CA GLN A 137 -7.06 8.29 10.24
C GLN A 137 -7.26 6.78 10.06
N MET A 138 -8.38 6.43 9.45
CA MET A 138 -8.58 5.11 8.86
C MET A 138 -8.05 5.13 7.42
N VAL A 139 -7.19 4.18 7.07
CA VAL A 139 -6.56 4.06 5.75
C VAL A 139 -6.84 2.67 5.21
N ALA A 140 -7.56 2.57 4.10
CA ALA A 140 -7.70 1.31 3.37
C ALA A 140 -6.66 1.22 2.25
N LEU A 141 -5.99 0.07 2.15
CA LEU A 141 -4.96 -0.19 1.14
C LEU A 141 -5.16 -1.58 0.54
N ASN A 142 -4.89 -1.68 -0.76
CA ASN A 142 -4.81 -2.97 -1.43
C ASN A 142 -3.52 -3.69 -1.00
N SER A 143 -3.55 -4.96 -0.63
CA SER A 143 -2.34 -5.74 -0.33
C SER A 143 -2.60 -7.24 -0.47
N SER A 144 -1.67 -7.97 -1.11
CA SER A 144 -1.72 -9.44 -1.07
C SER A 144 -1.24 -9.96 0.29
N ALA A 145 -1.67 -11.17 0.63
CA ALA A 145 -1.35 -11.81 1.92
C ALA A 145 0.17 -11.88 2.19
N GLU A 146 0.97 -12.14 1.16
CA GLU A 146 2.44 -12.23 1.28
C GLU A 146 3.14 -10.88 1.57
N ARG A 147 2.44 -9.76 1.31
CA ARG A 147 2.96 -8.39 1.50
C ARG A 147 2.56 -7.77 2.84
N VAL A 148 1.58 -8.36 3.54
CA VAL A 148 1.09 -7.84 4.84
C VAL A 148 2.21 -7.76 5.86
N TRP A 149 2.95 -8.85 6.08
CA TRP A 149 4.00 -8.86 7.11
C TRP A 149 5.17 -7.92 6.78
N PRO A 150 5.72 -7.89 5.55
CA PRO A 150 6.70 -6.88 5.14
C PRO A 150 6.23 -5.43 5.38
N LEU A 151 4.96 -5.12 5.12
CA LEU A 151 4.40 -3.80 5.39
C LEU A 151 4.35 -3.51 6.90
N VAL A 152 3.91 -4.47 7.73
CA VAL A 152 3.91 -4.32 9.20
C VAL A 152 5.31 -4.04 9.73
N GLN A 153 6.33 -4.79 9.28
CA GLN A 153 7.72 -4.54 9.68
C GLN A 153 8.18 -3.14 9.29
N ARG A 154 7.83 -2.71 8.08
CA ARG A 154 8.19 -1.37 7.61
C ARG A 154 7.46 -0.26 8.37
N LEU A 155 6.21 -0.47 8.76
CA LEU A 155 5.47 0.46 9.60
C LEU A 155 6.10 0.57 10.98
N ASP A 156 6.54 -0.53 11.57
CA ASP A 156 7.26 -0.55 12.85
C ASP A 156 8.54 0.32 12.79
N ASP A 157 9.31 0.19 11.70
CA ASP A 157 10.52 1.00 11.49
C ASP A 157 10.22 2.50 11.28
N VAL A 158 9.17 2.83 10.51
CA VAL A 158 8.86 4.23 10.13
C VAL A 158 8.11 4.97 11.24
N LEU A 159 7.33 4.24 12.02
CA LEU A 159 6.53 4.75 13.14
C LEU A 159 7.21 4.42 14.48
N ASP A 160 8.52 4.64 14.61
CA ASP A 160 9.37 4.31 15.77
C ASP A 160 8.78 4.71 17.16
N SER A 161 7.84 5.65 17.22
CA SER A 161 7.13 6.06 18.43
C SER A 161 5.75 5.41 18.67
N ALA A 162 5.25 4.62 17.71
CA ALA A 162 3.94 3.98 17.73
C ALA A 162 4.06 2.46 17.80
N ASP A 163 3.18 1.84 18.58
CA ASP A 163 3.11 0.39 18.69
C ASP A 163 2.27 -0.17 17.52
N VAL A 164 2.92 -0.91 16.62
CA VAL A 164 2.28 -1.50 15.44
C VAL A 164 1.75 -2.90 15.77
N ARG A 165 0.44 -3.11 15.57
CA ARG A 165 -0.26 -4.34 15.95
C ARG A 165 -1.04 -4.91 14.77
N LEU A 166 -0.88 -6.20 14.51
CA LEU A 166 -1.62 -6.92 13.47
C LEU A 166 -2.82 -7.64 14.07
N VAL A 167 -3.98 -7.48 13.42
CA VAL A 167 -5.22 -8.21 13.67
C VAL A 167 -5.62 -8.94 12.40
N LEU A 168 -6.07 -10.19 12.53
CA LEU A 168 -6.60 -10.97 11.40
C LEU A 168 -8.12 -10.81 11.34
N GLY A 169 -8.61 -10.06 10.36
CA GLY A 169 -10.04 -9.85 10.10
C GLY A 169 -10.79 -11.17 9.87
N SER A 170 -10.12 -12.16 9.28
CA SER A 170 -10.64 -13.52 9.11
C SER A 170 -10.92 -14.25 10.45
N ALA A 171 -10.25 -13.86 11.54
CA ALA A 171 -10.54 -14.34 12.90
C ALA A 171 -11.65 -13.53 13.59
N CYS A 172 -12.05 -12.38 13.04
CA CYS A 172 -12.93 -11.39 13.63
C CYS A 172 -14.31 -11.34 12.97
N THR A 173 -14.87 -12.48 12.56
CA THR A 173 -16.10 -12.50 11.73
C THR A 173 -17.39 -12.09 12.46
N THR A 174 -17.35 -11.98 13.78
CA THR A 174 -18.46 -11.52 14.66
C THR A 174 -17.93 -10.49 15.67
N ALA A 175 -18.82 -9.70 16.26
CA ALA A 175 -18.46 -8.64 17.21
C ALA A 175 -17.66 -9.18 18.41
N LEU A 176 -18.11 -10.29 19.00
CA LEU A 176 -17.42 -10.93 20.13
C LEU A 176 -16.00 -11.37 19.78
N LYS A 177 -15.81 -11.97 18.60
CA LYS A 177 -14.47 -12.42 18.16
C LYS A 177 -13.57 -11.23 17.86
N ALA A 178 -14.11 -10.18 17.23
CA ALA A 178 -13.38 -8.94 17.00
C ALA A 178 -12.90 -8.36 18.33
N VAL A 179 -13.80 -8.17 19.30
CA VAL A 179 -13.45 -7.70 20.65
C VAL A 179 -12.31 -8.50 21.26
N GLN A 180 -12.38 -9.83 21.24
CA GLN A 180 -11.31 -10.68 21.80
C GLN A 180 -9.95 -10.45 21.10
N GLN A 181 -9.93 -10.33 19.78
CA GLN A 181 -8.70 -10.09 19.02
C GLN A 181 -8.15 -8.68 19.25
N PHE A 182 -9.01 -7.65 19.26
CA PHE A 182 -8.60 -6.28 19.54
C PHE A 182 -8.13 -6.10 20.98
N VAL A 183 -8.77 -6.75 21.97
CA VAL A 183 -8.30 -6.76 23.37
C VAL A 183 -6.90 -7.33 23.47
N ALA A 184 -6.63 -8.46 22.80
CA ALA A 184 -5.30 -9.05 22.77
C ALA A 184 -4.27 -8.13 22.08
N ALA A 185 -4.60 -7.61 20.89
CA ALA A 185 -3.71 -6.74 20.12
C ALA A 185 -3.39 -5.42 20.85
N LEU A 186 -4.39 -4.84 21.52
CA LEU A 186 -4.28 -3.57 22.23
C LEU A 186 -3.81 -3.73 23.67
N GLN A 187 -3.60 -4.98 24.12
CA GLN A 187 -3.18 -5.33 25.48
C GLN A 187 -4.11 -4.72 26.55
N LEU A 188 -5.42 -4.81 26.33
CA LEU A 188 -6.44 -4.37 27.28
C LEU A 188 -6.60 -5.41 28.40
N PRO A 189 -7.16 -5.00 29.57
CA PRO A 189 -7.53 -5.94 30.62
C PRO A 189 -8.48 -7.04 30.13
N TYR A 190 -8.45 -8.20 30.79
CA TYR A 190 -9.25 -9.35 30.37
C TYR A 190 -10.76 -9.05 30.41
N GLU A 191 -11.19 -8.21 31.33
CA GLU A 191 -12.56 -7.73 31.48
C GLU A 191 -13.08 -7.02 30.21
N ALA A 192 -12.19 -6.38 29.43
CA ALA A 192 -12.54 -5.76 28.16
C ALA A 192 -13.00 -6.77 27.10
N ALA A 193 -12.68 -8.07 27.27
CA ALA A 193 -13.07 -9.13 26.35
C ALA A 193 -14.50 -9.66 26.58
N GLU A 194 -15.18 -9.23 27.66
CA GLU A 194 -16.51 -9.72 28.04
C GLU A 194 -17.61 -9.28 27.07
N GLY A 195 -17.40 -8.18 26.34
CA GLY A 195 -18.33 -7.70 25.34
C GLY A 195 -18.03 -6.29 24.86
N TRP A 196 -18.86 -5.84 23.93
CA TRP A 196 -18.71 -4.55 23.23
C TRP A 196 -18.61 -3.35 24.18
N THR A 197 -19.49 -3.29 25.18
CA THR A 197 -19.54 -2.18 26.14
C THR A 197 -18.27 -2.08 26.99
N GLU A 198 -17.77 -3.19 27.52
CA GLU A 198 -16.54 -3.17 28.33
C GLU A 198 -15.32 -2.87 27.46
N PHE A 199 -15.29 -3.36 26.21
CA PHE A 199 -14.26 -3.01 25.25
C PHE A 199 -14.15 -1.49 25.03
N VAL A 200 -15.25 -0.83 24.65
CA VAL A 200 -15.27 0.62 24.39
C VAL A 200 -14.88 1.42 25.64
N LYS A 201 -15.40 1.05 26.81
CA LYS A 201 -15.04 1.67 28.09
C LYS A 201 -13.54 1.55 28.41
N HIS A 202 -12.94 0.39 28.14
CA HIS A 202 -11.51 0.18 28.32
C HIS A 202 -10.66 0.88 27.25
N LEU A 203 -11.19 1.13 26.05
CA LEU A 203 -10.55 1.98 25.05
C LEU A 203 -10.56 3.46 25.46
N ASP A 204 -11.69 3.98 25.93
CA ASP A 204 -11.84 5.39 26.32
C ASP A 204 -11.01 5.79 27.53
N SER A 205 -10.73 4.83 28.42
CA SER A 205 -9.93 5.05 29.63
C SER A 205 -8.42 5.02 29.42
N ARG A 206 -7.96 4.86 28.16
CA ARG A 206 -6.53 4.73 27.85
C ARG A 206 -5.78 6.07 27.95
N PRO A 207 -4.48 6.04 28.32
CA PRO A 207 -3.68 7.25 28.37
C PRO A 207 -3.57 7.97 27.02
N ALA A 208 -3.77 9.29 27.10
CA ALA A 208 -3.51 10.36 26.14
C ALA A 208 -2.18 10.36 25.38
N SER A 209 -1.28 9.41 25.57
CA SER A 209 0.11 9.45 25.08
C SER A 209 0.50 8.22 24.27
N ARG A 210 -0.40 7.23 24.15
CA ARG A 210 -0.13 6.00 23.41
C ARG A 210 -0.47 6.22 21.94
N GLN A 211 0.55 6.21 21.09
CA GLN A 211 0.39 6.15 19.64
C GLN A 211 0.38 4.68 19.21
N GLN A 212 -0.60 4.30 18.40
CA GLN A 212 -0.69 2.93 17.88
C GLN A 212 -1.05 2.92 16.40
N CYS A 213 -0.61 1.88 15.71
CA CYS A 213 -1.06 1.57 14.36
C CYS A 213 -1.65 0.17 14.38
N ILE A 214 -2.95 0.05 14.15
CA ILE A 214 -3.63 -1.24 14.10
C ILE A 214 -3.80 -1.61 12.63
N VAL A 215 -3.11 -2.66 12.22
CA VAL A 215 -3.22 -3.21 10.88
C VAL A 215 -4.19 -4.38 10.93
N VAL A 216 -5.29 -4.29 10.19
CA VAL A 216 -6.26 -5.38 10.02
C VAL A 216 -6.03 -5.99 8.65
N ALA A 217 -5.50 -7.21 8.60
CA ALA A 217 -5.43 -8.01 7.38
C ALA A 217 -6.75 -8.77 7.16
N ASP A 218 -7.07 -9.15 5.91
CA ASP A 218 -8.38 -9.69 5.54
C ASP A 218 -9.52 -8.77 6.00
N ALA A 219 -9.34 -7.45 5.84
CA ALA A 219 -10.25 -6.44 6.39
C ALA A 219 -11.70 -6.62 5.93
N CYS A 220 -11.94 -7.10 4.71
CA CYS A 220 -13.29 -7.34 4.20
C CYS A 220 -14.00 -8.53 4.87
N ARG A 221 -13.27 -9.32 5.68
CA ARG A 221 -13.84 -10.42 6.50
C ARG A 221 -14.16 -10.00 7.93
N LEU A 222 -13.66 -8.85 8.38
CA LEU A 222 -13.97 -8.27 9.68
C LEU A 222 -15.48 -8.06 9.79
N LEU A 223 -16.09 -8.59 10.85
CA LEU A 223 -17.52 -8.47 11.13
C LEU A 223 -18.43 -8.93 9.99
N LYS A 224 -17.98 -9.89 9.16
CA LYS A 224 -18.73 -10.41 8.01
C LYS A 224 -20.16 -10.90 8.33
N HIS A 225 -20.45 -11.24 9.59
CA HIS A 225 -21.76 -11.71 10.03
C HIS A 225 -22.57 -10.69 10.82
N GLU A 226 -22.03 -9.49 11.05
CA GLU A 226 -22.72 -8.40 11.74
C GLU A 226 -23.28 -7.38 10.74
N ASP A 227 -24.07 -6.45 11.24
CA ASP A 227 -24.55 -5.31 10.46
C ASP A 227 -23.52 -4.18 10.36
N HIS A 228 -23.90 -3.16 9.58
CA HIS A 228 -23.07 -2.01 9.31
C HIS A 228 -22.86 -1.10 10.53
N GLU A 229 -23.86 -0.99 11.41
CA GLU A 229 -23.78 -0.11 12.58
C GLU A 229 -22.68 -0.60 13.53
N VAL A 230 -22.62 -1.91 13.77
CA VAL A 230 -21.56 -2.54 14.58
C VAL A 230 -20.17 -2.30 13.99
N TRP A 231 -20.05 -2.31 12.65
CA TRP A 231 -18.78 -2.00 11.99
C TRP A 231 -18.38 -0.53 12.13
N CYS A 232 -19.32 0.41 11.96
CA CYS A 232 -19.06 1.84 12.15
C CYS A 232 -18.66 2.14 13.59
N GLU A 233 -19.37 1.60 14.57
CA GLU A 233 -19.03 1.77 15.99
C GLU A 233 -17.61 1.28 16.28
N LEU A 234 -17.17 0.16 15.68
CA LEU A 234 -15.80 -0.33 15.84
C LEU A 234 -14.78 0.60 15.20
N ALA A 235 -15.01 1.02 13.96
CA ALA A 235 -14.12 1.93 13.27
C ALA A 235 -13.98 3.23 14.07
N GLU A 236 -15.11 3.84 14.44
CA GLU A 236 -15.16 5.05 15.25
C GLU A 236 -14.43 4.86 16.58
N ALA A 237 -14.70 3.79 17.33
CA ALA A 237 -14.03 3.56 18.62
C ALA A 237 -12.50 3.43 18.48
N LEU A 238 -12.01 2.87 17.37
CA LEU A 238 -10.58 2.69 17.14
C LEU A 238 -9.88 3.96 16.65
N HIS A 239 -10.50 4.75 15.76
CA HIS A 239 -9.84 5.90 15.12
C HIS A 239 -10.31 7.28 15.63
N SER A 240 -11.47 7.41 16.31
CA SER A 240 -12.07 8.69 16.70
C SER A 240 -12.06 9.00 18.21
N GLY A 241 -11.09 8.44 18.94
CA GLY A 241 -10.90 8.67 20.39
C GLY A 241 -10.76 10.15 20.81
N PRO A 242 -10.91 10.47 22.11
CA PRO A 242 -11.33 11.77 22.64
C PRO A 242 -10.35 12.95 22.56
N HIS A 243 -9.27 12.89 21.77
CA HIS A 243 -8.29 13.97 21.67
C HIS A 243 -7.86 14.31 20.25
N CYS A 244 -8.80 14.89 19.50
CA CYS A 244 -8.48 15.84 18.45
C CYS A 244 -7.62 16.98 19.02
N LEU A 245 -6.30 16.85 18.85
CA LEU A 245 -5.22 17.75 19.28
C LEU A 245 -4.65 17.49 20.69
N GLY A 246 -4.36 16.22 21.08
CA GLY A 246 -3.81 15.97 22.42
C GLY A 246 -3.09 14.65 22.75
N GLY A 247 -2.87 13.71 21.82
CA GLY A 247 -1.73 12.77 21.94
C GLY A 247 -1.96 11.26 22.04
N GLY A 248 -3.19 10.75 21.96
CA GLY A 248 -3.45 9.30 21.95
C GLY A 248 -4.35 8.94 20.79
N TRP A 249 -3.76 8.47 19.69
CA TRP A 249 -4.45 8.18 18.44
C TRP A 249 -4.09 6.77 17.99
N SER A 250 -5.05 6.08 17.36
CA SER A 250 -4.76 4.86 16.61
C SER A 250 -5.01 5.11 15.13
N THR A 251 -3.98 4.94 14.30
CA THR A 251 -4.19 4.82 12.85
C THR A 251 -4.70 3.41 12.57
N LEU A 252 -5.89 3.31 11.98
CA LEU A 252 -6.48 2.03 11.59
C LEU A 252 -6.15 1.77 10.12
N VAL A 253 -5.32 0.77 9.85
CA VAL A 253 -4.94 0.37 8.49
C VAL A 253 -5.73 -0.88 8.13
N LEU A 254 -6.56 -0.79 7.10
CA LEU A 254 -7.34 -1.92 6.59
C LEU A 254 -6.66 -2.44 5.32
N LEU A 255 -6.23 -3.71 5.35
CA LEU A 255 -5.56 -4.37 4.23
C LEU A 255 -6.42 -5.52 3.71
N ASP A 256 -6.66 -5.50 2.40
CA ASP A 256 -7.25 -6.64 1.70
C ASP A 256 -6.86 -6.62 0.21
N GLU A 257 -7.17 -7.70 -0.49
CA GLU A 257 -6.96 -7.80 -1.94
C GLU A 257 -8.01 -6.97 -2.71
N GLU A 258 -7.64 -6.49 -3.90
CA GLU A 258 -8.52 -5.66 -4.75
C GLU A 258 -9.88 -6.34 -5.02
N THR A 259 -9.87 -7.66 -5.24
CA THR A 259 -11.07 -8.48 -5.43
C THR A 259 -11.96 -8.55 -4.19
N ALA A 260 -11.36 -8.61 -2.99
CA ALA A 260 -12.10 -8.65 -1.73
C ALA A 260 -12.80 -7.31 -1.46
N TRP A 261 -12.12 -6.19 -1.74
CA TRP A 261 -12.72 -4.86 -1.69
C TRP A 261 -13.90 -4.73 -2.66
N ASP A 262 -13.80 -5.39 -3.82
CA ASP A 262 -14.87 -5.38 -4.81
C ASP A 262 -16.13 -6.12 -4.37
N GLU A 263 -15.96 -7.18 -3.58
CA GLU A 263 -17.02 -8.05 -3.04
C GLU A 263 -17.50 -7.61 -1.65
N TRP A 264 -16.88 -6.58 -1.06
CA TRP A 264 -17.14 -6.21 0.33
C TRP A 264 -18.57 -5.68 0.54
N THR A 265 -19.27 -6.25 1.52
CA THR A 265 -20.68 -5.95 1.79
C THR A 265 -20.93 -4.48 2.15
N PHE A 266 -19.93 -3.76 2.67
CA PHE A 266 -20.05 -2.35 3.06
C PHE A 266 -19.62 -1.35 1.94
N LYS A 267 -19.31 -1.84 0.72
CA LYS A 267 -18.81 -1.05 -0.43
C LYS A 267 -19.69 0.12 -0.87
N THR A 268 -20.99 0.10 -0.57
CA THR A 268 -21.93 1.19 -0.92
C THR A 268 -21.75 2.45 -0.09
N LEU A 269 -20.90 2.40 0.94
CA LEU A 269 -20.70 3.50 1.89
C LEU A 269 -19.36 4.18 1.59
N THR A 270 -19.41 5.49 1.44
CA THR A 270 -18.30 6.35 1.01
C THR A 270 -17.11 6.43 1.97
N GLU A 271 -17.20 5.78 3.13
CA GLU A 271 -16.28 5.99 4.26
C GLU A 271 -14.97 5.22 4.15
N VAL A 272 -14.95 4.10 3.40
CA VAL A 272 -13.76 3.25 3.26
C VAL A 272 -13.59 2.84 1.81
N ARG A 273 -12.93 3.70 1.04
CA ARG A 273 -12.38 3.31 -0.27
C ARG A 273 -10.87 3.18 -0.15
N PRO A 274 -10.27 2.13 -0.73
CA PRO A 274 -8.83 2.04 -0.77
C PRO A 274 -8.26 3.24 -1.52
N HIS A 275 -7.19 3.81 -0.98
CA HIS A 275 -6.40 4.80 -1.68
C HIS A 275 -5.37 4.09 -2.56
N ASP A 276 -5.35 4.45 -3.84
CA ASP A 276 -4.43 3.92 -4.87
C ASP A 276 -3.06 4.62 -4.90
#